data_AF-A0A8C0DP29-F1
#
_entry.id   AF-A0A8C0DP29-F1
#
_cell.length_a   1.000
_cell.length_b   1.000
_cell.length_c   1.000
_cell.angle_alpha   90.00
_cell.angle_beta   90.00
_cell.angle_gamma   90.00
#
_symmetry.space_group_name_H-M   'P 1'
#
loop_
_entity.id
_entity.type
_entity.pdbx_description
1 polymer ?
#
loop_
_entity_poly.entity_id
_entity_poly.type
_entity_poly.pdbx_seq_one_letter_code
_entity_poly.pdbx_strand_id
1 'polypeptide(L)'
;METRLLWFCNWSVLGVCATLKLPQIFAVLGARSARGISLSSLLLELAGFLVFLRYQCYYEYPLLTYLEYPILIAQDLILLLCVFHFKGDVKRAAPYIVLYVSAWFLLTLQKWIIDLAMQE
;
A
#
# COMPACT_ATOMS: atom_id res chain seq x y z
N MET A 1 29.78 -3.53 -13.36
CA MET A 1 29.06 -2.22 -13.41
C MET A 1 27.58 -2.38 -13.10
N GLU A 2 26.93 -3.44 -13.58
CA GLU A 2 25.49 -3.70 -13.37
C GLU A 2 25.05 -3.71 -11.90
N THR A 3 25.80 -4.33 -10.99
CA THR A 3 25.43 -4.39 -9.57
C THR A 3 25.32 -3.00 -8.92
N ARG A 4 26.21 -2.07 -9.28
CA ARG A 4 26.18 -0.70 -8.74
C ARG A 4 24.97 0.08 -9.28
N LEU A 5 24.60 -0.16 -10.53
CA LEU A 5 23.42 0.44 -11.14
C LEU A 5 22.14 -0.10 -10.49
N LEU A 6 22.04 -1.42 -10.28
CA LEU A 6 20.90 -2.04 -9.59
C LEU A 6 20.73 -1.49 -8.17
N TRP A 7 21.81 -1.37 -7.41
CA TRP A 7 21.76 -0.76 -6.08
C TRP A 7 21.28 0.69 -6.14
N PHE A 8 21.78 1.48 -7.08
CA PHE A 8 21.33 2.86 -7.27
C PHE A 8 19.84 2.94 -7.60
N CYS A 9 19.36 2.11 -8.54
CA CYS A 9 17.96 2.07 -8.92
C CYS A 9 17.06 1.70 -7.73
N ASN A 10 17.36 0.61 -7.01
CA ASN A 10 16.57 0.19 -5.86
C ASN A 10 16.49 1.28 -4.78
N TRP A 11 17.62 1.90 -4.41
CA TRP A 11 17.62 2.98 -3.42
C TRP A 11 16.87 4.23 -3.90
N SER A 12 16.97 4.55 -5.18
CA SER A 12 16.23 5.69 -5.75
C SER A 12 14.72 5.45 -5.72
N VAL A 13 14.26 4.24 -6.04
CA VAL A 13 12.84 3.84 -5.96
C VAL A 13 12.36 3.96 -4.52
N LEU A 14 13.09 3.39 -3.55
CA LEU A 14 12.73 3.47 -2.13
C LEU A 14 12.63 4.93 -1.65
N GLY A 15 13.59 5.78 -2.02
CA GLY A 15 13.56 7.20 -1.65
C GLY A 15 12.36 7.95 -2.22
N VAL A 16 12.04 7.74 -3.51
CA VAL A 16 10.89 8.37 -4.16
C VAL A 16 9.58 7.83 -3.57
N CYS A 17 9.42 6.52 -3.45
CA CYS A 17 8.22 5.90 -2.87
C CYS A 17 7.98 6.33 -1.42
N ALA A 18 9.02 6.57 -0.63
CA ALA A 18 8.89 7.07 0.74
C ALA A 18 8.29 8.47 0.86
N THR A 19 8.34 9.27 -0.21
CA THR A 19 7.82 10.64 -0.21
C THR A 19 6.59 10.84 -1.11
N LEU A 20 6.23 9.83 -1.90
CA LEU A 20 5.26 9.91 -2.98
C LEU A 20 3.86 10.41 -2.53
N LYS A 21 3.36 9.95 -1.38
CA LYS A 21 2.02 10.31 -0.88
C LYS A 21 2.00 11.52 0.04
N LEU A 22 3.17 12.01 0.47
CA LEU A 22 3.27 13.14 1.39
C LEU A 22 2.57 14.41 0.85
N PRO A 23 2.72 14.81 -0.43
CA PRO A 23 2.01 15.97 -0.95
C PRO A 23 0.47 15.83 -0.85
N GLN A 24 -0.05 14.63 -1.09
CA GLN A 24 -1.48 14.34 -0.98
C GLN A 24 -1.95 14.42 0.48
N ILE A 25 -1.18 13.88 1.42
CA ILE A 25 -1.47 13.96 2.86
C ILE A 25 -1.49 15.43 3.31
N PHE A 26 -0.46 16.20 2.94
CA PHE A 26 -0.39 17.63 3.28
C PHE A 26 -1.54 18.43 2.66
N ALA A 27 -1.96 18.12 1.43
CA ALA A 27 -3.09 18.77 0.80
C ALA A 27 -4.40 18.54 1.58
N VAL A 28 -4.65 17.32 2.06
CA VAL A 28 -5.83 17.00 2.88
C VAL A 28 -5.80 17.71 4.22
N LEU A 29 -4.64 17.71 4.89
CA LEU A 29 -4.45 18.40 6.16
C LEU A 29 -4.63 19.92 6.03
N GLY A 30 -4.06 20.52 4.98
CA GLY A 30 -4.17 21.95 4.69
C GLY A 30 -5.59 22.37 4.32
N ALA A 31 -6.29 21.58 3.50
CA ALA A 31 -7.68 21.82 3.14
C ALA A 31 -8.67 21.53 4.28
N ARG A 32 -8.22 20.83 5.34
CA ARG A 32 -9.05 20.27 6.42
C ARG A 32 -10.28 19.51 5.90
N SER A 33 -10.12 18.84 4.76
CA SER A 33 -11.23 18.22 4.04
C SER A 33 -10.72 17.10 3.14
N ALA A 34 -11.48 16.01 3.11
CA ALA A 34 -11.21 14.85 2.27
C ALA A 34 -12.12 14.79 1.02
N ARG A 35 -12.78 15.89 0.65
CA ARG A 35 -13.80 15.91 -0.43
C ARG A 35 -13.23 15.52 -1.80
N GLY A 36 -11.95 15.78 -2.05
CA GLY A 36 -11.29 15.44 -3.32
C GLY A 36 -10.74 14.00 -3.40
N ILE A 37 -10.89 13.19 -2.34
CA ILE A 37 -10.33 11.83 -2.30
C ILE A 37 -11.42 10.78 -2.42
N SER A 38 -11.32 9.96 -3.46
CA SER A 38 -12.14 8.76 -3.64
C SER A 38 -11.69 7.67 -2.65
N LEU A 39 -12.60 7.30 -1.74
CA LEU A 39 -12.36 6.20 -0.80
C LEU A 39 -12.18 4.87 -1.54
N SER A 40 -13.00 4.60 -2.55
CA SER A 40 -12.92 3.35 -3.31
C SER A 40 -11.60 3.21 -4.05
N SER A 41 -11.06 4.31 -4.59
CA SER A 41 -9.76 4.30 -5.27
C SER A 41 -8.62 4.04 -4.29
N LEU A 42 -8.65 4.65 -3.10
CA LEU A 42 -7.66 4.42 -2.04
C LEU A 42 -7.69 2.97 -1.53
N LEU A 43 -8.88 2.38 -1.38
CA LEU A 43 -9.03 0.97 -0.98
C LEU A 43 -8.54 0.01 -2.07
N LEU A 44 -8.79 0.34 -3.34
CA LEU A 44 -8.31 -0.45 -4.48
C LEU A 44 -6.79 -0.43 -4.58
N GLU A 45 -6.18 0.73 -4.35
CA GLU A 45 -4.71 0.91 -4.32
C GLU A 45 -4.08 0.10 -3.17
N LEU A 46 -4.62 0.22 -1.96
CA LEU A 46 -4.21 -0.61 -0.81
C LEU A 46 -4.32 -2.10 -1.11
N ALA A 47 -5.42 -2.56 -1.72
CA ALA A 47 -5.62 -3.95 -2.10
C ALA A 47 -4.59 -4.40 -3.14
N GLY A 48 -4.30 -3.57 -4.14
CA GLY A 48 -3.26 -3.83 -5.13
C GLY A 48 -1.89 -4.01 -4.49
N PHE A 49 -1.46 -3.07 -3.64
CA PHE A 49 -0.17 -3.17 -2.94
C PHE A 49 -0.09 -4.39 -2.03
N LEU A 50 -1.20 -4.77 -1.38
CA LEU A 50 -1.25 -5.97 -0.54
C LEU A 50 -1.01 -7.24 -1.36
N VAL A 51 -1.67 -7.36 -2.52
CA VAL A 51 -1.52 -8.51 -3.41
C VAL A 51 -0.10 -8.57 -3.97
N PHE A 52 0.46 -7.45 -4.45
CA PHE A 52 1.84 -7.39 -4.94
C PHE A 52 2.87 -7.73 -3.87
N LEU A 53 2.74 -7.15 -2.67
CA LEU A 53 3.61 -7.47 -1.54
C LEU A 53 3.55 -8.97 -1.21
N ARG A 54 2.35 -9.54 -1.20
CA ARG A 54 2.17 -10.96 -0.89
C ARG A 54 2.78 -11.86 -1.97
N TYR A 55 2.58 -11.52 -3.23
CA TYR A 55 3.18 -12.21 -4.36
C TYR A 55 4.70 -12.24 -4.24
N GLN A 56 5.33 -11.09 -3.97
CA GLN A 56 6.77 -10.97 -3.85
C GLN A 56 7.31 -11.78 -2.66
N CYS A 57 6.62 -11.74 -1.51
CA CYS A 57 6.94 -12.56 -0.35
C CYS A 57 6.77 -14.07 -0.61
N TYR A 58 5.76 -14.49 -1.39
CA TYR A 58 5.48 -15.89 -1.68
C TYR A 58 6.61 -16.55 -2.48
N TYR A 59 7.15 -15.82 -3.46
CA TYR A 59 8.26 -16.27 -4.29
C TYR A 59 9.64 -16.01 -3.69
N GLU A 60 9.70 -15.55 -2.44
CA GLU A 60 10.95 -15.28 -1.72
C GLU A 60 11.91 -14.38 -2.50
N TYR A 61 11.36 -13.40 -3.23
CA TYR A 61 12.19 -12.41 -3.92
C TYR A 61 13.06 -11.63 -2.91
N PRO A 62 14.20 -11.07 -3.34
CA PRO A 62 15.05 -10.30 -2.43
C PRO A 62 14.28 -9.11 -1.84
N LEU A 63 14.37 -8.89 -0.53
CA LEU A 63 13.62 -7.84 0.19
C LEU A 63 13.65 -6.47 -0.49
N LEU A 64 14.80 -6.08 -1.06
CA LEU A 64 15.00 -4.77 -1.67
C LEU A 64 14.12 -4.54 -2.92
N THR A 65 13.58 -5.59 -3.54
CA THR A 65 12.74 -5.49 -4.75
C THR A 65 11.27 -5.23 -4.47
N TYR A 66 10.85 -5.25 -3.20
CA TYR A 66 9.46 -5.04 -2.83
C TYR A 66 9.28 -4.23 -1.54
N LEU A 67 10.38 -3.70 -0.98
CA LEU A 67 10.33 -2.90 0.25
C LEU A 67 9.59 -1.57 0.06
N GLU A 68 9.38 -1.13 -1.18
CA GLU A 68 8.54 0.02 -1.51
C GLU A 68 7.06 -0.21 -1.19
N TYR A 69 6.53 -1.43 -1.32
CA TYR A 69 5.10 -1.68 -1.09
C TYR A 69 4.70 -1.46 0.38
N PRO A 70 5.42 -1.99 1.40
CA PRO A 70 5.16 -1.65 2.80
C PRO A 70 5.20 -0.15 3.08
N ILE A 71 6.12 0.58 2.45
CA ILE A 71 6.26 2.04 2.60
C ILE A 71 5.05 2.77 2.02
N LEU A 72 4.57 2.35 0.85
CA LEU A 72 3.37 2.90 0.20
C LEU A 72 2.10 2.57 1.00
N ILE A 73 1.95 1.32 1.45
CA ILE A 73 0.83 0.88 2.29
C ILE A 73 0.74 1.72 3.58
N ALA A 74 1.86 1.96 4.25
CA ALA A 74 1.88 2.78 5.46
C ALA A 74 1.38 4.20 5.19
N GLN A 75 1.80 4.81 4.09
CA GLN A 75 1.35 6.15 3.70
C GLN A 75 -0.13 6.19 3.32
N ASP A 76 -0.65 5.19 2.61
CA ASP A 76 -2.06 5.10 2.26
C ASP A 76 -2.96 4.84 3.47
N LEU A 77 -2.50 4.08 4.46
CA LEU A 77 -3.20 3.93 5.74
C LEU A 77 -3.26 5.26 6.50
N ILE A 78 -2.18 6.05 6.51
CA ILE A 78 -2.20 7.41 7.09
C ILE A 78 -3.22 8.29 6.35
N LEU A 79 -3.21 8.26 5.02
CA LEU A 79 -4.16 9.02 4.21
C LEU A 79 -5.61 8.58 4.47
N LEU A 80 -5.86 7.27 4.60
CA LEU A 80 -7.16 6.70 4.93
C LEU A 80 -7.66 7.22 6.28
N LEU A 81 -6.80 7.24 7.30
CA LEU A 81 -7.12 7.81 8.61
C LEU A 81 -7.44 9.30 8.52
N CYS A 82 -6.67 10.08 7.75
CA CYS A 82 -6.98 11.49 7.49
C CYS A 82 -8.35 11.65 6.83
N VAL A 83 -8.69 10.81 5.84
CA VAL A 83 -9.99 10.85 5.15
C VAL A 83 -11.13 10.63 6.13
N PHE A 84 -11.04 9.63 7.02
CA PHE A 84 -12.08 9.36 8.01
C PHE A 84 -12.13 10.41 9.13
N HIS A 85 -10.98 10.98 9.51
CA HIS A 85 -10.91 12.06 10.47
C HIS A 85 -11.71 13.28 10.00
N PHE A 86 -11.51 13.73 8.76
CA PHE A 86 -12.25 14.88 8.22
C PHE A 86 -13.70 14.58 7.82
N LYS A 87 -14.07 13.30 7.65
CA LYS A 87 -15.48 12.88 7.49
C LYS A 87 -16.24 12.85 8.83
N GLY A 88 -15.57 13.11 9.95
CA GLY A 88 -16.19 13.24 11.28
C GLY A 88 -16.40 11.92 12.02
N ASP A 89 -15.91 10.79 11.50
CA ASP A 89 -16.09 9.49 12.14
C ASP A 89 -14.92 8.55 11.85
N VAL A 90 -13.85 8.69 12.65
CA VAL A 90 -12.64 7.85 12.58
C VAL A 90 -12.97 6.37 12.85
N LYS A 91 -14.04 6.07 13.61
CA LYS A 91 -14.43 4.68 13.90
C LYS A 91 -14.87 3.94 12.63
N ARG A 92 -15.32 4.66 11.60
CA ARG A 92 -15.62 4.08 10.28
C ARG A 92 -14.38 3.60 9.54
N ALA A 93 -13.16 4.00 9.92
CA ALA A 93 -11.92 3.45 9.38
C ALA A 93 -11.67 2.01 9.86
N ALA A 94 -12.10 1.68 11.08
CA ALA A 94 -11.85 0.39 11.72
C ALA A 94 -12.27 -0.83 10.87
N PRO A 95 -13.48 -0.90 10.28
CA PRO A 95 -13.85 -2.04 9.45
C PRO A 95 -12.94 -2.20 8.23
N TYR A 96 -12.44 -1.12 7.64
CA TYR A 96 -11.51 -1.20 6.49
C TYR A 96 -10.14 -1.71 6.91
N ILE A 97 -9.64 -1.27 8.08
CA ILE A 97 -8.36 -1.78 8.63
C ILE A 97 -8.50 -3.27 8.99
N VAL A 98 -9.60 -3.66 9.64
CA VAL A 98 -9.88 -5.07 9.96
C VAL A 98 -9.99 -5.89 8.67
N LEU A 99 -10.70 -5.40 7.66
CA LEU A 99 -10.80 -6.06 6.36
C LEU A 99 -9.42 -6.22 5.72
N TYR A 100 -8.59 -5.18 5.74
CA TYR A 100 -7.23 -5.21 5.21
C TYR A 100 -6.33 -6.24 5.91
N VAL A 101 -6.34 -6.25 7.25
CA VAL A 101 -5.60 -7.22 8.06
C VAL A 101 -6.13 -8.64 7.81
N SER A 102 -7.45 -8.82 7.75
CA SER A 102 -8.04 -10.11 7.44
C SER A 102 -7.68 -10.61 6.04
N ALA A 103 -7.63 -9.72 5.05
CA ALA A 103 -7.20 -10.03 3.69
C ALA A 103 -5.73 -10.49 3.66
N TRP A 104 -4.85 -9.86 4.45
CA TRP A 104 -3.45 -10.31 4.59
C TRP A 104 -3.36 -11.75 5.10
N PHE A 105 -4.11 -12.10 6.15
CA PHE A 105 -4.13 -13.46 6.69
C PHE A 105 -4.80 -14.46 5.75
N LEU A 106 -5.89 -14.08 5.07
CA LEU A 106 -6.59 -14.96 4.12
C LEU A 106 -5.72 -15.28 2.89
N LEU A 107 -5.07 -14.26 2.31
CA LEU A 107 -4.10 -14.46 1.23
C LEU A 107 -2.89 -15.30 1.68
N THR A 108 -2.61 -15.36 2.98
CA THR A 108 -1.59 -16.26 3.53
C THR A 108 -2.04 -17.73 3.53
N LEU A 109 -3.33 -17.98 3.73
CA LEU A 109 -3.90 -19.33 3.78
C LEU A 109 -4.21 -19.91 2.38
N GLN A 110 -4.47 -19.05 1.40
CA GLN A 110 -5.02 -19.44 0.10
C GLN A 110 -3.95 -19.47 -1.00
N LYS A 111 -2.94 -20.35 -0.87
CA LYS A 111 -1.89 -20.53 -1.89
C LYS A 111 -2.47 -20.76 -3.29
N TRP A 112 -3.58 -21.49 -3.37
CA TRP A 112 -4.26 -21.77 -4.64
C TRP A 112 -4.69 -20.49 -5.38
N ILE A 113 -5.09 -19.41 -4.70
CA ILE A 113 -5.56 -18.19 -5.38
C ILE A 113 -4.41 -17.53 -6.15
N ILE A 114 -3.22 -17.54 -5.55
CA ILE A 114 -2.01 -17.05 -6.18
C ILE A 114 -1.70 -17.95 -7.38
N ASP A 115 -1.67 -19.27 -7.19
CA ASP A 115 -1.39 -20.23 -8.26
C ASP A 115 -2.42 -20.18 -9.42
N LEU A 116 -3.71 -19.99 -9.12
CA LEU A 116 -4.81 -19.89 -10.10
C LEU A 116 -4.74 -18.59 -10.92
N ALA A 117 -4.34 -17.48 -10.28
CA ALA A 117 -4.13 -16.21 -10.98
C ALA A 117 -2.91 -16.24 -11.92
N MET A 118 -2.05 -17.26 -11.81
CA MET A 118 -0.80 -17.41 -12.56
C MET A 118 -0.80 -18.61 -13.53
N GLN A 119 -1.95 -19.26 -13.73
CA GLN A 119 -2.08 -20.25 -14.81
C GLN A 119 -2.12 -19.52 -16.17
N GLU A 120 -0.95 -19.18 -16.67
CA GLU A 120 -0.65 -18.93 -18.10
C GLU A 120 0.43 -19.93 -18.55
#